data_AF-A0A1M4MZG5-F1
#
_entry.id   AF-A0A1M4MZG5-F1
#
_cell.length_a   1.000
_cell.length_b   1.000
_cell.length_c   1.000
_cell.angle_alpha   90.00
_cell.angle_beta   90.00
_cell.angle_gamma   90.00
#
_symmetry.space_group_name_H-M   'P 1'
#
loop_
_entity.id
_entity.type
_entity.pdbx_description
1 polymer ?
#
loop_
_entity_poly.entity_id
_entity_poly.type
_entity_poly.pdbx_seq_one_letter_code
_entity_poly.pdbx_strand_id
1 'polypeptide(L)'
;MPARRELGLHALPDLSGDLDWGQDPRLVDLVTSPEEYLRSFQPAGERKRGDGSTLYSLVPEAPRRIYKANPDAKLIFVLEAPVSRAFHAHAHNVELGVETQTSFDIALEIEPERIKAGASPFLCYATGSQYRQMIEPVDILFGQDNVLILIAEDAEREPRMTVRRIAKFLGVSPYDDLLPFVPRERQSIVSEMLARLRSRRKHPEISAQFRSAMVSEIQWMERRTGSSLDAWLKRDQE
;
A
#
# COMPACT_ATOMS: atom_id res chain seq x y z
N MET A 1 9.39 -3.61 -24.19
CA MET A 1 8.74 -2.56 -23.40
C MET A 1 9.66 -2.26 -22.23
N PRO A 2 10.02 -1.01 -21.92
CA PRO A 2 10.71 -0.75 -20.67
C PRO A 2 9.81 -1.17 -19.50
N ALA A 3 10.42 -1.45 -18.35
CA ALA A 3 9.71 -1.84 -17.13
C ALA A 3 8.54 -0.88 -16.86
N ARG A 4 7.40 -1.41 -16.37
CA ARG A 4 6.25 -0.55 -16.04
C ARG A 4 6.69 0.43 -14.95
N ARG A 5 6.75 1.71 -15.30
CA ARG A 5 6.88 2.82 -14.37
C ARG A 5 5.65 2.87 -13.46
N GLU A 6 5.84 3.00 -12.15
CA GLU A 6 4.73 3.25 -11.22
C GLU A 6 4.15 4.64 -11.53
N LEU A 7 2.82 4.76 -11.59
CA LEU A 7 2.19 6.03 -11.91
C LEU A 7 2.08 6.87 -10.63
N GLY A 8 2.89 7.91 -10.54
CA GLY A 8 3.05 8.73 -9.33
C GLY A 8 2.34 10.09 -9.38
N LEU A 9 1.69 10.45 -10.49
CA LEU A 9 1.19 11.82 -10.76
C LEU A 9 0.40 12.41 -9.58
N HIS A 10 -0.54 11.66 -9.02
CA HIS A 10 -1.38 12.21 -7.95
C HIS A 10 -0.68 12.24 -6.58
N ALA A 11 0.38 11.47 -6.38
CA ALA A 11 1.22 11.54 -5.19
C ALA A 11 2.25 12.65 -5.26
N LEU A 12 3.05 12.68 -6.33
CA LEU A 12 4.18 13.60 -6.49
C LEU A 12 4.10 14.26 -7.88
N PRO A 13 3.13 15.17 -8.12
CA PRO A 13 2.99 15.82 -9.41
C PRO A 13 4.21 16.66 -9.73
N ASP A 14 4.64 16.62 -10.99
CA ASP A 14 5.75 17.43 -11.51
C ASP A 14 7.00 17.34 -10.63
N LEU A 15 7.33 16.13 -10.16
CA LEU A 15 8.59 15.84 -9.47
C LEU A 15 9.76 16.13 -10.43
N SER A 16 10.14 17.40 -10.54
CA SER A 16 11.42 17.82 -11.10
C SER A 16 12.49 17.48 -10.08
N GLY A 17 13.69 17.12 -10.56
CA GLY A 17 14.80 16.55 -9.77
C GLY A 17 15.39 17.43 -8.66
N ASP A 18 14.64 18.41 -8.14
CA ASP A 18 15.02 19.32 -7.05
C ASP A 18 14.49 18.86 -5.67
N LEU A 19 13.57 17.90 -5.63
CA LEU A 19 13.31 17.18 -4.38
C LEU A 19 14.50 16.24 -4.15
N ASP A 20 15.36 16.61 -3.20
CA ASP A 20 16.51 15.83 -2.71
C ASP A 20 16.03 14.59 -1.92
N TRP A 21 15.13 13.82 -2.53
CA TRP A 21 14.90 12.42 -2.19
C TRP A 21 16.12 11.56 -2.57
N GLY A 22 17.01 12.13 -3.39
CA GLY A 22 18.48 11.96 -3.53
C GLY A 22 19.06 10.55 -3.66
N GLN A 23 18.48 9.56 -2.99
CA GLN A 23 18.96 8.19 -2.84
C GLN A 23 17.83 7.15 -2.80
N ASP A 24 16.54 7.49 -2.85
CA ASP A 24 15.48 6.46 -2.94
C ASP A 24 15.29 6.00 -4.40
N PRO A 25 15.80 4.82 -4.81
CA PRO A 25 15.76 4.35 -6.19
C PRO A 25 14.33 4.10 -6.68
N ARG A 26 13.34 4.01 -5.79
CA ARG A 26 11.93 3.77 -6.16
C ARG A 26 11.26 5.01 -6.72
N LEU A 27 11.77 6.20 -6.39
CA LEU A 27 11.21 7.46 -6.87
C LEU A 27 11.77 7.84 -8.25
N VAL A 28 12.83 7.17 -8.71
CA VAL A 28 13.52 7.47 -9.97
C VAL A 28 12.70 7.09 -11.21
N ASP A 29 11.82 6.09 -11.11
CA ASP A 29 11.04 5.57 -12.24
C ASP A 29 9.53 5.84 -12.10
N LEU A 30 9.17 6.96 -11.45
CA LEU A 30 7.79 7.41 -11.30
C LEU A 30 7.32 8.27 -12.47
N VAL A 31 6.12 8.00 -12.97
CA VAL A 31 5.43 8.89 -13.91
C VAL A 31 4.76 10.02 -13.13
N THR A 32 5.34 11.22 -13.18
CA THR A 32 4.89 12.38 -12.39
C THR A 32 4.38 13.54 -13.23
N SER A 33 4.61 13.52 -14.56
CA SER A 33 4.07 14.54 -15.47
C SER A 33 2.65 14.18 -15.92
N PRO A 34 1.73 15.16 -16.05
CA PRO A 34 0.39 14.91 -16.57
C PRO A 34 0.38 14.28 -17.97
N GLU A 35 1.31 14.69 -18.83
CA GLU A 35 1.38 14.22 -20.21
C GLU A 35 1.78 12.74 -20.30
N GLU A 36 2.82 12.33 -19.56
CA GLU A 36 3.26 10.94 -19.51
C GLU A 36 2.24 10.04 -18.80
N TYR A 37 1.56 10.56 -17.77
CA TYR A 37 0.47 9.86 -17.09
C TYR A 37 -0.66 9.52 -18.07
N LEU A 38 -1.13 10.50 -18.84
CA LEU A 38 -2.20 10.28 -19.83
C LEU A 38 -1.77 9.32 -20.95
N ARG A 39 -0.51 9.37 -21.38
CA ARG A 39 0.06 8.42 -22.37
C ARG A 39 0.17 6.99 -21.85
N SER A 40 0.21 6.80 -20.52
CA SER A 40 0.30 5.46 -19.92
C SER A 40 -0.99 4.65 -20.11
N PHE A 41 -2.10 5.30 -20.45
CA PHE A 41 -3.37 4.64 -20.71
C PHE A 41 -3.57 4.28 -22.17
N GLN A 42 -3.72 2.98 -22.45
CA GLN A 42 -4.11 2.50 -23.78
C GLN A 42 -5.59 2.81 -24.10
N PRO A 43 -5.96 2.96 -25.38
CA PRO A 43 -7.36 3.06 -25.80
C PRO A 43 -8.18 1.87 -25.29
N ALA A 44 -9.25 2.16 -24.55
CA ALA A 44 -10.01 1.13 -23.84
C ALA A 44 -11.38 0.81 -24.45
N GLY A 45 -11.91 1.66 -25.34
CA GLY A 45 -13.28 1.54 -25.82
C GLY A 45 -14.25 1.61 -24.65
N GLU A 46 -15.13 0.61 -24.52
CA GLU A 46 -16.07 0.49 -23.39
C GLU A 46 -15.42 -0.08 -22.11
N ARG A 47 -14.16 -0.53 -22.16
CA ARG A 47 -13.47 -1.08 -20.98
C ARG A 47 -13.12 0.04 -20.00
N LYS A 48 -13.11 -0.32 -18.71
CA LYS A 48 -12.60 0.57 -17.66
C LYS A 48 -11.08 0.67 -17.76
N ARG A 49 -10.55 1.86 -17.47
CA ARG A 49 -9.12 2.13 -17.31
C ARG A 49 -8.84 2.34 -15.83
N GLY A 50 -7.71 1.85 -15.38
CA GLY A 50 -7.29 1.96 -13.99
C GLY A 50 -5.82 2.25 -13.90
N ASP A 51 -5.46 2.80 -12.75
CA ASP A 51 -4.12 3.07 -12.30
C ASP A 51 -3.92 2.35 -10.95
N GLY A 52 -2.70 1.96 -10.64
CA GLY A 52 -2.31 1.44 -9.34
C GLY A 52 -0.94 1.97 -8.93
N SER A 53 -0.90 2.69 -7.81
CA SER A 53 0.31 3.10 -7.12
C SER A 53 0.13 2.95 -5.60
N THR A 54 1.14 2.37 -4.95
CA THR A 54 1.18 2.23 -3.49
C THR A 54 1.51 3.55 -2.80
N LEU A 55 2.08 4.51 -3.55
CA LEU A 55 2.43 5.83 -3.05
C LEU A 55 1.21 6.70 -2.77
N TYR A 56 0.09 6.49 -3.47
CA TYR A 56 -1.14 7.27 -3.26
C TYR A 56 -1.68 7.17 -1.83
N SER A 57 -1.52 6.03 -1.17
CA SER A 57 -1.92 5.90 0.24
C SER A 57 -0.94 6.55 1.22
N LEU A 58 0.31 6.78 0.81
CA LEU A 58 1.36 7.34 1.68
C LEU A 58 1.44 8.87 1.61
N VAL A 59 0.80 9.49 0.63
CA VAL A 59 0.82 10.95 0.43
C VAL A 59 -0.57 11.54 0.76
N PRO A 60 -0.70 12.30 1.87
CA PRO A 60 -1.99 12.84 2.32
C PRO A 60 -2.74 13.71 1.29
N GLU A 61 -2.02 14.35 0.37
CA GLU A 61 -2.59 15.20 -0.66
C GLU A 61 -3.17 14.40 -1.85
N ALA A 62 -2.74 13.14 -2.04
CA ALA A 62 -3.08 12.36 -3.21
C ALA A 62 -4.60 12.15 -3.38
N PRO A 63 -5.38 11.79 -2.33
CA PRO A 63 -6.84 11.67 -2.45
C PRO A 63 -7.52 12.91 -3.02
N ARG A 64 -7.10 14.12 -2.60
CA ARG A 64 -7.68 15.38 -3.10
C ARG A 64 -7.33 15.64 -4.56
N ARG A 65 -6.10 15.29 -4.97
CA ARG A 65 -5.67 15.42 -6.38
C ARG A 65 -6.41 14.43 -7.28
N ILE A 66 -6.60 13.19 -6.83
CA ILE A 66 -7.40 12.18 -7.54
C ILE A 66 -8.85 12.68 -7.67
N TYR A 67 -9.45 13.16 -6.58
CA TYR A 67 -10.83 13.65 -6.59
C TYR A 67 -11.02 14.83 -7.55
N LYS A 68 -10.07 15.76 -7.57
CA LYS A 68 -10.07 16.89 -8.52
C LYS A 68 -10.00 16.43 -9.98
N ALA A 69 -9.27 15.35 -10.26
CA ALA A 69 -9.11 14.81 -11.60
C ALA A 69 -10.31 13.96 -12.04
N ASN A 70 -10.88 13.17 -11.12
CA ASN A 70 -12.04 12.31 -11.36
C ASN A 70 -12.81 12.07 -10.05
N PRO A 71 -13.89 12.82 -9.77
CA PRO A 71 -14.67 12.66 -8.54
C PRO A 71 -15.47 11.34 -8.51
N ASP A 72 -15.70 10.72 -9.68
CA ASP A 72 -16.41 9.44 -9.83
C ASP A 72 -15.45 8.23 -9.83
N ALA A 73 -14.17 8.44 -9.50
CA ALA A 73 -13.20 7.37 -9.44
C ALA A 73 -13.59 6.33 -8.37
N LYS A 74 -13.41 5.05 -8.73
CA LYS A 74 -13.51 3.94 -7.80
C LYS A 74 -12.12 3.57 -7.29
N LEU A 75 -11.96 3.52 -5.98
CA LEU A 75 -10.69 3.27 -5.32
C LEU A 75 -10.68 1.90 -4.67
N ILE A 76 -9.57 1.18 -4.79
CA ILE A 76 -9.38 -0.16 -4.24
C ILE A 76 -8.13 -0.15 -3.37
N PHE A 77 -8.29 -0.47 -2.09
CA PHE A 77 -7.21 -0.68 -1.14
C PHE A 77 -7.03 -2.17 -0.90
N VAL A 78 -5.78 -2.64 -0.89
CA VAL A 78 -5.41 -3.99 -0.47
C VAL A 78 -4.54 -3.84 0.77
N LEU A 79 -5.03 -4.32 1.90
CA LEU A 79 -4.44 -4.10 3.23
C LEU A 79 -4.08 -5.43 3.87
N GLU A 80 -3.00 -5.44 4.65
CA GLU A 80 -2.65 -6.54 5.55
C GLU A 80 -2.67 -6.01 7.00
N ALA A 81 -2.33 -6.83 8.00
CA ALA A 81 -2.24 -6.33 9.37
C ALA A 81 -1.27 -5.12 9.47
N PRO A 82 -1.64 -4.01 10.13
CA PRO A 82 -0.83 -2.78 10.13
C PRO A 82 0.57 -2.97 10.74
N VAL A 83 0.68 -3.84 11.75
CA VAL A 83 1.96 -4.22 12.35
C VAL A 83 2.84 -4.96 11.34
N SER A 84 2.26 -5.92 10.61
CA SER A 84 2.96 -6.68 9.57
C SER A 84 3.37 -5.77 8.42
N ARG A 85 2.49 -4.89 7.95
CA ARG A 85 2.77 -3.90 6.90
C ARG A 85 3.93 -2.98 7.25
N ALA A 86 3.96 -2.45 8.47
CA ALA A 86 5.06 -1.59 8.93
C ALA A 86 6.40 -2.34 8.90
N PHE A 87 6.41 -3.55 9.45
CA PHE A 87 7.60 -4.39 9.52
C PHE A 87 8.07 -4.86 8.13
N HIS A 88 7.16 -5.30 7.26
CA HIS A 88 7.47 -5.69 5.89
C HIS A 88 8.03 -4.53 5.06
N ALA A 89 7.45 -3.32 5.20
CA ALA A 89 7.97 -2.13 4.53
C ALA A 89 9.39 -1.77 5.02
N HIS A 90 9.65 -1.85 6.32
CA HIS A 90 10.99 -1.65 6.88
C HIS A 90 11.99 -2.67 6.35
N ALA A 91 11.67 -3.96 6.46
CA ALA A 91 12.50 -5.05 5.96
C ALA A 91 12.83 -4.89 4.47
N HIS A 92 11.84 -4.49 3.66
CA HIS A 92 12.03 -4.24 2.24
C HIS A 92 12.96 -3.05 1.98
N ASN A 93 12.82 -1.95 2.74
CA ASN A 93 13.67 -0.78 2.58
C ASN A 93 15.11 -1.03 3.00
N VAL A 94 15.34 -1.87 4.01
CA VAL A 94 16.69 -2.29 4.42
C VAL A 94 17.34 -3.08 3.29
N GLU A 95 16.62 -4.00 2.65
CA GLU A 95 17.14 -4.79 1.52
C GLU A 95 17.48 -3.94 0.30
N LEU A 96 16.66 -2.92 0.02
CA LEU A 96 16.93 -1.97 -1.06
C LEU A 96 18.06 -0.97 -0.74
N GLY A 97 18.60 -0.99 0.48
CA GLY A 97 19.61 -0.03 0.94
C GLY A 97 19.08 1.39 1.17
N VAL A 98 17.76 1.58 1.17
CA VAL A 98 17.10 2.87 1.42
C VAL A 98 17.01 3.15 2.92
N GLU A 99 16.72 2.11 3.71
CA GLU A 99 16.73 2.20 5.16
C GLU A 99 18.10 1.84 5.71
N THR A 100 18.70 2.78 6.42
CA THR A 100 20.01 2.61 7.08
C THR A 100 19.88 2.02 8.49
N GLN A 101 18.72 2.16 9.12
CA GLN A 101 18.45 1.58 10.44
C GLN A 101 17.94 0.16 10.30
N THR A 102 18.80 -0.83 10.59
CA THR A 102 18.44 -2.25 10.55
C THR A 102 17.54 -2.68 11.70
N SER A 103 17.47 -1.89 12.78
CA SER A 103 16.52 -2.09 13.88
C SER A 103 15.18 -1.42 13.57
N PHE A 104 14.11 -2.20 13.58
CA PHE A 104 12.75 -1.70 13.32
C PHE A 104 12.31 -0.69 14.39
N ASP A 105 12.57 -0.95 15.67
CA ASP A 105 12.15 -0.04 16.74
C ASP A 105 12.89 1.31 16.66
N ILE A 106 14.18 1.31 16.31
CA ILE A 106 14.92 2.56 16.08
C ILE A 106 14.35 3.30 14.88
N ALA A 107 14.03 2.60 13.79
CA ALA A 107 13.43 3.20 12.60
C ALA A 107 12.08 3.86 12.92
N LEU A 108 11.26 3.25 13.78
CA LEU A 108 10.01 3.82 14.29
C LEU A 108 10.25 5.05 15.18
N GLU A 109 11.25 5.01 16.07
CA GLU A 109 11.56 6.11 16.99
C GLU A 109 11.97 7.40 16.24
N ILE A 110 12.74 7.27 15.16
CA ILE A 110 13.21 8.41 14.38
C ILE A 110 12.26 8.82 13.24
N GLU A 111 11.22 8.03 12.95
CA GLU A 111 10.23 8.31 11.90
C GLU A 111 9.61 9.71 12.03
N PRO A 112 9.18 10.21 13.21
CA PRO A 112 8.58 11.53 13.32
C PRO A 112 9.50 12.67 12.88
N GLU A 113 10.80 12.59 13.22
CA GLU A 113 11.79 13.60 12.82
C GLU A 113 12.12 13.49 11.33
N ARG A 114 12.16 12.27 10.79
CA ARG A 114 12.26 12.03 9.33
C ARG A 114 11.11 12.67 8.57
N ILE A 115 9.87 12.48 9.02
CA ILE A 115 8.69 13.09 8.38
C ILE A 115 8.80 14.62 8.39
N LYS A 116 9.18 15.23 9.52
CA LYS A 116 9.37 16.69 9.62
C LYS A 116 10.48 17.22 8.72
N ALA A 117 11.56 16.45 8.58
CA ALA A 117 12.65 16.77 7.68
C ALA A 117 12.29 16.55 6.19
N GLY A 118 11.07 16.06 5.91
CA GLY A 118 10.65 15.66 4.59
C GLY A 118 11.50 14.50 4.11
N ALA A 119 11.43 13.35 4.80
CA ALA A 119 11.97 12.05 4.39
C ALA A 119 10.99 11.29 3.47
N SER A 120 11.52 10.34 2.68
CA SER A 120 10.75 9.64 1.64
C SER A 120 9.48 9.05 2.26
N PRO A 121 8.30 9.18 1.61
CA PRO A 121 7.05 8.60 2.13
C PRO A 121 7.15 7.09 2.39
N PHE A 122 8.06 6.41 1.71
CA PHE A 122 8.30 4.99 1.91
C PHE A 122 9.03 4.64 3.22
N LEU A 123 9.67 5.61 3.88
CA LEU A 123 10.27 5.46 5.21
C LEU A 123 9.26 5.71 6.34
N CYS A 124 7.99 5.95 6.02
CA CYS A 124 6.90 6.08 6.97
C CYS A 124 6.28 4.69 7.25
N TYR A 125 6.74 4.04 8.32
CA TYR A 125 6.29 2.70 8.70
C TYR A 125 5.07 2.74 9.61
N ALA A 126 5.13 3.50 10.70
CA ALA A 126 4.02 3.68 11.62
C ALA A 126 2.89 4.48 10.96
N THR A 127 3.23 5.65 10.43
CA THR A 127 2.26 6.56 9.78
C THR A 127 1.66 5.91 8.55
N GLY A 128 2.48 5.21 7.75
CA GLY A 128 2.02 4.40 6.62
C GLY A 128 1.17 3.17 7.01
N SER A 129 0.98 2.90 8.30
CA SER A 129 0.12 1.81 8.80
C SER A 129 -1.12 2.31 9.55
N GLN A 130 -1.31 3.64 9.65
CA GLN A 130 -2.49 4.25 10.26
C GLN A 130 -3.62 4.36 9.24
N TYR A 131 -4.29 3.24 8.97
CA TYR A 131 -5.28 3.13 7.88
C TYR A 131 -6.43 4.12 7.99
N ARG A 132 -6.82 4.53 9.20
CA ARG A 132 -7.83 5.58 9.37
C ARG A 132 -7.39 6.88 8.69
N GLN A 133 -6.15 7.31 8.88
CA GLN A 133 -5.64 8.56 8.31
C GLN A 133 -5.59 8.52 6.78
N MET A 134 -5.43 7.33 6.21
CA MET A 134 -5.40 7.13 4.76
C MET A 134 -6.81 7.06 4.16
N ILE A 135 -7.74 6.37 4.83
CA ILE A 135 -9.03 5.98 4.23
C ILE A 135 -10.15 6.94 4.62
N GLU A 136 -10.16 7.50 5.83
CA GLU A 136 -11.22 8.43 6.27
C GLU A 136 -11.33 9.67 5.33
N PRO A 137 -10.24 10.32 4.89
CA PRO A 137 -10.33 11.40 3.91
C PRO A 137 -10.86 10.94 2.55
N VAL A 138 -10.53 9.71 2.15
CA VAL A 138 -10.99 9.13 0.89
C VAL A 138 -12.49 8.84 0.95
N ASP A 139 -12.98 8.26 2.05
CA ASP A 139 -14.41 8.03 2.27
C ASP A 139 -15.20 9.36 2.26
N ILE A 140 -14.65 10.43 2.85
CA ILE A 140 -15.26 11.76 2.84
C ILE A 140 -15.36 12.33 1.42
N LEU A 141 -14.32 12.14 0.60
CA LEU A 141 -14.27 12.69 -0.76
C LEU A 141 -15.14 11.88 -1.75
N PHE A 142 -15.01 10.56 -1.76
CA PHE A 142 -15.59 9.71 -2.80
C PHE A 142 -16.89 9.01 -2.37
N GLY A 143 -17.16 8.98 -1.07
CA GLY A 143 -18.21 8.14 -0.49
C GLY A 143 -17.77 6.67 -0.37
N GLN A 144 -18.26 5.99 0.66
CA GLN A 144 -17.86 4.61 0.96
C GLN A 144 -18.17 3.62 -0.18
N ASP A 145 -19.22 3.88 -0.97
CA ASP A 145 -19.62 3.04 -2.11
C ASP A 145 -18.64 3.10 -3.30
N ASN A 146 -17.74 4.08 -3.31
CA ASN A 146 -16.65 4.22 -4.28
C ASN A 146 -15.29 3.80 -3.70
N VAL A 147 -15.28 3.18 -2.51
CA VAL A 147 -14.07 2.69 -1.86
C VAL A 147 -14.23 1.21 -1.49
N LEU A 148 -13.47 0.36 -2.16
CA LEU A 148 -13.39 -1.07 -1.87
C LEU A 148 -12.13 -1.35 -1.04
N ILE A 149 -12.31 -1.99 0.11
CA ILE A 149 -11.22 -2.49 0.95
C ILE A 149 -11.15 -4.01 0.81
N LEU A 150 -9.97 -4.50 0.48
CA LEU A 150 -9.63 -5.91 0.38
C LEU A 150 -8.57 -6.26 1.43
N ILE A 151 -8.72 -7.43 2.04
CA ILE A 151 -7.75 -7.98 2.98
C ILE A 151 -6.82 -8.90 2.20
N ALA A 152 -5.52 -8.67 2.29
CA ALA A 152 -4.50 -9.35 1.49
C ALA A 152 -4.53 -10.86 1.73
N GLU A 153 -4.65 -11.28 2.98
CA GLU A 153 -4.71 -12.68 3.38
C GLU A 153 -5.92 -13.40 2.78
N ASP A 154 -7.09 -12.74 2.73
CA ASP A 154 -8.27 -13.27 2.07
C ASP A 154 -8.12 -13.29 0.54
N ALA A 155 -7.46 -12.27 -0.03
CA ALA A 155 -7.17 -12.22 -1.46
C ALA A 155 -6.22 -13.32 -1.93
N GLU A 156 -5.25 -13.68 -1.09
CA GLU A 156 -4.34 -14.80 -1.31
C GLU A 156 -5.05 -16.15 -1.15
N ARG A 157 -5.90 -16.30 -0.13
CA ARG A 157 -6.66 -17.55 0.11
C ARG A 157 -7.73 -17.80 -0.95
N GLU A 158 -8.42 -16.74 -1.39
CA GLU A 158 -9.58 -16.83 -2.27
C GLU A 158 -9.50 -15.85 -3.46
N PRO A 159 -8.52 -16.02 -4.37
CA PRO A 159 -8.26 -15.08 -5.47
C PRO A 159 -9.44 -14.96 -6.44
N ARG A 160 -10.14 -16.08 -6.71
CA ARG A 160 -11.35 -16.08 -7.57
C ARG A 160 -12.48 -15.24 -6.98
N MET A 161 -12.71 -15.35 -5.67
CA MET A 161 -13.75 -14.57 -4.99
C MET A 161 -13.39 -13.10 -4.94
N THR A 162 -12.11 -12.79 -4.73
CA THR A 162 -11.60 -11.42 -4.73
C THR A 162 -11.77 -10.74 -6.08
N VAL A 163 -11.43 -11.42 -7.18
CA VAL A 163 -11.65 -10.86 -8.54
C VAL A 163 -13.12 -10.65 -8.83
N ARG A 164 -14.00 -11.58 -8.42
CA ARG A 164 -15.46 -11.39 -8.56
C ARG A 164 -15.96 -10.18 -7.76
N ARG A 165 -15.42 -9.96 -6.56
CA ARG A 165 -15.75 -8.79 -5.72
C ARG A 165 -15.30 -7.48 -6.38
N ILE A 166 -14.08 -7.45 -6.91
CA ILE A 166 -13.57 -6.29 -7.68
C ILE A 166 -14.44 -6.03 -8.91
N ALA A 167 -14.74 -7.07 -9.70
CA ALA A 167 -15.56 -6.94 -10.90
C ALA A 167 -16.96 -6.38 -10.59
N LYS A 168 -17.62 -6.90 -9.54
CA LYS A 168 -18.90 -6.38 -9.04
C LYS A 168 -18.79 -4.91 -8.64
N PHE A 169 -17.76 -4.55 -7.87
CA PHE A 169 -17.54 -3.17 -7.43
C PHE A 169 -17.33 -2.20 -8.59
N LEU A 170 -16.60 -2.63 -9.63
CA LEU A 170 -16.34 -1.84 -10.83
C LEU A 170 -17.51 -1.85 -11.85
N GLY A 171 -18.52 -2.69 -11.63
CA GLY A 171 -19.65 -2.86 -12.55
C GLY A 171 -19.25 -3.49 -13.88
N VAL A 172 -18.30 -4.43 -13.88
CA VAL A 172 -17.82 -5.15 -15.06
C VAL A 172 -18.09 -6.64 -14.93
N SER A 173 -18.15 -7.35 -16.06
CA SER A 173 -18.27 -8.81 -16.07
C SER A 173 -17.07 -9.45 -15.35
N PRO A 174 -17.28 -10.43 -14.47
CA PRO A 174 -16.19 -11.12 -13.80
C PRO A 174 -15.35 -11.87 -14.84
N TYR A 175 -14.04 -11.84 -14.62
CA TYR A 175 -13.09 -12.61 -15.42
C TYR A 175 -12.89 -13.98 -14.74
N ASP A 176 -13.52 -15.01 -15.29
CA ASP A 176 -13.54 -16.35 -14.68
C ASP A 176 -12.33 -17.21 -15.07
N ASP A 177 -11.68 -16.89 -16.19
CA ASP A 177 -10.44 -17.53 -16.66
C ASP A 177 -9.20 -16.96 -15.98
N LEU A 178 -9.23 -16.88 -14.64
CA LEU A 178 -8.01 -16.59 -13.91
C LEU A 178 -6.97 -17.65 -14.26
N LEU A 179 -5.88 -17.19 -14.89
CA LEU A 179 -4.65 -17.96 -14.93
C LEU A 179 -4.38 -18.42 -13.50
N PRO A 180 -3.91 -19.67 -13.31
CA PRO A 180 -3.48 -20.09 -11.98
C PRO A 180 -2.58 -19.00 -11.42
N PHE A 181 -2.84 -18.58 -10.18
CA PHE A 181 -1.92 -17.70 -9.48
C PHE A 181 -0.58 -18.41 -9.50
N VAL A 182 0.30 -17.99 -10.40
CA VAL A 182 1.70 -18.34 -10.38
C VAL A 182 2.26 -17.33 -9.41
N PRO A 183 2.57 -17.72 -8.16
CA PRO A 183 3.37 -16.84 -7.32
C PRO A 183 4.57 -16.50 -8.20
N ARG A 184 4.86 -15.21 -8.41
CA ARG A 184 6.21 -14.87 -8.90
C ARG A 184 7.12 -15.66 -7.98
N GLU A 185 7.93 -16.58 -8.53
CA GLU A 185 9.16 -16.98 -7.86
C GLU A 185 9.85 -15.65 -7.62
N ARG A 186 9.67 -15.12 -6.40
CA ARG A 186 10.24 -13.86 -6.00
C ARG A 186 11.72 -14.17 -6.00
N GLN A 187 12.42 -13.85 -7.08
CA GLN A 187 13.88 -13.77 -7.16
C GLN A 187 14.37 -12.60 -6.27
N SER A 188 13.86 -12.54 -5.06
CA SER A 188 14.06 -11.48 -4.10
C SER A 188 14.25 -12.17 -2.77
N ILE A 189 15.38 -11.86 -2.14
CA ILE A 189 15.75 -12.34 -0.82
C ILE A 189 14.66 -11.96 0.18
N VAL A 190 13.86 -10.91 -0.05
CA VAL A 190 12.62 -10.61 0.70
C VAL A 190 11.73 -11.84 0.86
N SER A 191 11.52 -12.68 -0.17
CA SER A 191 10.63 -13.84 -0.05
C SER A 191 11.22 -14.94 0.82
N GLU A 192 12.52 -15.20 0.67
CA GLU A 192 13.23 -16.16 1.52
C GLU A 192 13.41 -15.61 2.94
N MET A 193 13.63 -14.31 3.10
CA MET A 193 13.78 -13.62 4.37
C MET A 193 12.44 -13.54 5.08
N LEU A 194 11.35 -13.17 4.39
CA LEU A 194 10.00 -13.23 4.93
C LEU A 194 9.59 -14.68 5.20
N ALA A 195 9.95 -15.66 4.36
CA ALA A 195 9.74 -17.08 4.69
C ALA A 195 10.60 -17.51 5.89
N ARG A 196 11.83 -17.00 6.04
CA ARG A 196 12.72 -17.23 7.18
C ARG A 196 12.28 -16.47 8.44
N LEU A 197 11.63 -15.33 8.32
CA LEU A 197 11.08 -14.51 9.40
C LEU A 197 9.69 -15.01 9.81
N ARG A 198 8.91 -15.56 8.86
CA ARG A 198 7.68 -16.32 9.12
C ARG A 198 8.00 -17.69 9.73
N SER A 199 9.12 -18.33 9.36
CA SER A 199 9.56 -19.62 9.94
C SER A 199 10.38 -19.48 11.23
N ARG A 200 11.08 -18.35 11.43
CA ARG A 200 11.54 -17.92 12.75
C ARG A 200 10.32 -17.46 13.51
N ARG A 201 9.82 -18.27 14.44
CA ARG A 201 8.72 -17.95 15.39
C ARG A 201 8.92 -16.70 16.27
N LYS A 202 9.86 -15.81 15.92
CA LYS A 202 10.17 -14.57 16.60
C LYS A 202 10.38 -13.50 15.53
N HIS A 203 9.34 -12.74 15.23
CA HIS A 203 9.57 -11.35 14.85
C HIS A 203 10.57 -10.76 15.87
N PRO A 204 11.60 -9.98 15.47
CA PRO A 204 12.32 -9.16 16.44
C PRO A 204 11.24 -8.43 17.25
N GLU A 205 11.31 -8.47 18.58
CA GLU A 205 10.18 -8.20 19.48
C GLU A 205 9.55 -6.83 19.19
N ILE A 206 8.62 -6.77 18.23
CA ILE A 206 7.93 -5.54 17.84
C ILE A 206 7.30 -5.00 19.12
N SER A 207 7.69 -3.79 19.50
CA SER A 207 7.36 -3.26 20.81
C SER A 207 5.86 -3.40 21.10
N ALA A 208 5.55 -3.85 22.33
CA ALA A 208 4.17 -3.94 22.79
C ALA A 208 3.45 -2.57 22.69
N GLN A 209 4.21 -1.49 22.80
CA GLN A 209 3.75 -0.12 22.58
C GLN A 209 3.24 0.11 21.16
N PHE A 210 4.03 -0.25 20.13
CA PHE A 210 3.60 -0.08 18.74
C PHE A 210 2.37 -0.93 18.42
N ARG A 211 2.34 -2.19 18.88
CA ARG A 211 1.16 -3.06 18.73
C ARG A 211 -0.08 -2.45 19.37
N SER A 212 0.06 -1.92 20.58
CA SER A 212 -1.05 -1.27 21.30
C SER A 212 -1.56 -0.02 20.57
N ALA A 213 -0.66 0.75 19.95
CA ALA A 213 -1.04 1.92 19.15
C ALA A 213 -1.92 1.55 17.94
N MET A 214 -1.68 0.39 17.32
CA MET A 214 -2.42 -0.08 16.15
C MET A 214 -3.80 -0.68 16.47
N VAL A 215 -4.11 -0.99 17.74
CA VAL A 215 -5.41 -1.58 18.11
C VAL A 215 -6.58 -0.67 17.70
N SER A 216 -6.43 0.64 17.90
CA SER A 216 -7.48 1.60 17.53
C SER A 216 -7.72 1.69 16.02
N GLU A 217 -6.67 1.49 15.23
CA GLU A 217 -6.73 1.45 13.76
C GLU A 217 -7.45 0.18 13.28
N ILE A 218 -7.15 -0.96 13.89
CA ILE A 218 -7.80 -2.24 13.57
C ILE A 218 -9.29 -2.17 13.89
N GLN A 219 -9.65 -1.69 15.09
CA GLN A 219 -11.06 -1.54 15.49
C GLN A 219 -11.82 -0.55 14.60
N TRP A 220 -11.15 0.51 14.13
CA TRP A 220 -11.74 1.42 13.14
C TRP A 220 -12.01 0.71 11.82
N MET A 221 -11.05 -0.10 11.35
CA MET A 221 -11.20 -0.88 10.12
C MET A 221 -12.32 -1.93 10.22
N GLU A 222 -12.47 -2.61 11.37
CA GLU A 222 -13.58 -3.56 11.60
C GLU A 222 -14.94 -2.88 11.46
N ARG A 223 -15.09 -1.68 12.07
CA ARG A 223 -16.31 -0.89 11.90
C ARG A 223 -16.54 -0.45 10.46
N ARG A 224 -15.48 -0.07 9.75
CA ARG A 224 -15.55 0.40 8.35
C ARG A 224 -15.87 -0.73 7.36
N THR A 225 -15.38 -1.93 7.62
CA THR A 225 -15.54 -3.09 6.72
C THR A 225 -16.73 -3.97 7.10
N GLY A 226 -17.18 -3.93 8.35
CA GLY A 226 -18.18 -4.85 8.90
C GLY A 226 -17.67 -6.27 9.11
N SER A 227 -16.35 -6.48 9.00
CA SER A 227 -15.68 -7.78 9.16
C SER A 227 -14.83 -7.79 10.42
N SER A 228 -14.75 -8.95 11.10
CA SER A 228 -13.77 -9.15 12.17
C SER A 228 -12.36 -9.20 11.59
N LEU A 229 -11.44 -8.51 12.26
CA LEU A 229 -10.00 -8.47 11.97
C LEU A 229 -9.22 -8.92 13.21
N ASP A 230 -9.81 -9.77 14.05
CA ASP A 230 -9.17 -10.33 15.25
C ASP A 230 -7.83 -11.00 14.94
N ALA A 231 -7.69 -11.57 13.74
CA ALA A 231 -6.44 -12.14 13.26
C ALA A 231 -5.28 -11.13 13.22
N TRP A 232 -5.57 -9.85 12.99
CA TRP A 232 -4.58 -8.76 13.01
C TRP A 232 -4.16 -8.36 14.43
N LEU A 233 -4.98 -8.68 15.45
CA LEU A 233 -4.70 -8.45 16.86
C LEU A 233 -3.94 -9.62 17.50
N LYS A 234 -4.07 -10.82 16.94
CA LYS A 234 -3.34 -11.99 17.42
C LYS A 234 -1.84 -11.71 17.29
N ARG A 235 -1.10 -12.02 18.37
CA ARG A 235 0.35 -12.15 18.27
C ARG A 235 0.60 -13.28 17.27
N ASP A 236 1.69 -13.22 16.51
CA ASP A 236 2.22 -14.38 15.78
C ASP A 236 2.64 -15.43 16.82
N GLN A 237 1.64 -16.11 17.38
CA GLN A 237 1.69 -17.07 18.46
C GLN A 237 0.73 -18.18 18.09
N GLU A 238 1.18 -19.01 17.15
CA GLU A 238 1.04 -20.47 17.14
C GLU A 238 2.18 -21.09 16.31
#